data_AF-A0A0U3CU80-F1
#
_entry.id   AF-A0A0U3CU80-F1
#
_cell.length_a   1.000
_cell.length_b   1.000
_cell.length_c   1.000
_cell.angle_alpha   90.00
_cell.angle_beta   90.00
_cell.angle_gamma   90.00
#
_symmetry.space_group_name_H-M   'P 1'
#
loop_
_entity.id
_entity.type
_entity.pdbx_description
1 polymer ?
#
loop_
_entity_poly.entity_id
_entity_poly.type
_entity_poly.pdbx_seq_one_letter_code
_entity_poly.pdbx_strand_id
1 'polypeptide(L)'
;MNELMCEMCGSNMLTREGGFYVCQACGTKFPANDSPSGGNQQNNDDGSSSELDNLYELARRANENGDSDFAYKYYSEILIKNPNDWEAQFYAGFFRAYSYDFLDERGIDEFYSSIASAVSIVESLDDVEEKKEAIGIFTDETLGLVENYYTSYSEELEYEGPDGEYYAWYINVLLELSYLLNNYGDLVENVTDDSYNDSVDAWIYSIDIHTPLYKHIGFFDMGEHDKYIDTYVEKIHQYNPDYVKPRPKKIFGII
;
A
#
# COMPACT_ATOMS: atom_id res chain seq x y z
N MET A 1 37.65 5.36 -3.50
CA MET A 1 37.26 6.48 -2.63
C MET A 1 35.85 6.19 -2.20
N ASN A 2 35.59 5.98 -0.91
CA ASN A 2 34.23 5.78 -0.43
C ASN A 2 33.53 7.14 -0.49
N GLU A 3 32.43 7.22 -1.23
CA GLU A 3 31.59 8.41 -1.26
C GLU A 3 30.93 8.60 0.11
N LEU A 4 30.99 9.83 0.62
CA LEU A 4 30.38 10.19 1.89
C LEU A 4 28.86 10.32 1.64
N MET A 5 28.04 9.51 2.33
CA MET A 5 26.58 9.58 2.25
C MET A 5 26.00 10.20 3.51
N CYS A 6 24.89 10.93 3.36
CA CYS A 6 24.16 11.51 4.48
C CYS A 6 23.56 10.41 5.34
N GLU A 7 23.90 10.38 6.63
CA GLU A 7 23.35 9.41 7.59
C GLU A 7 21.85 9.62 7.87
N MET A 8 21.29 10.77 7.48
CA MET A 8 19.88 11.09 7.70
C MET A 8 18.97 10.77 6.50
N CYS A 9 19.47 10.87 5.27
CA CYS A 9 18.66 10.68 4.06
C CYS A 9 19.35 9.90 2.92
N GLY A 10 20.54 9.33 3.16
CA GLY A 10 21.28 8.53 2.17
C GLY A 10 21.86 9.30 0.98
N SER A 11 21.59 10.60 0.83
CA SER A 11 22.11 11.42 -0.28
C SER A 11 23.64 11.55 -0.22
N ASN A 12 24.31 11.43 -1.36
CA ASN A 12 25.74 11.73 -1.51
C ASN A 12 26.01 13.22 -1.80
N MET A 13 24.96 14.07 -1.85
CA MET A 13 25.09 15.50 -2.08
C MET A 13 25.46 16.24 -0.80
N LEU A 14 26.70 16.05 -0.34
CA LEU A 14 27.24 16.71 0.85
C LEU A 14 28.17 17.86 0.46
N THR A 15 27.93 19.06 0.98
CA THR A 15 28.83 20.21 0.84
C THR A 15 29.50 20.54 2.17
N ARG A 16 30.71 21.10 2.14
CA ARG A 16 31.43 21.46 3.36
C ARG A 16 31.23 22.94 3.67
N GLU A 17 30.63 23.25 4.82
CA GLU A 17 30.40 24.62 5.30
C GLU A 17 30.86 24.78 6.75
N GLY A 18 31.78 25.71 7.01
CA GLY A 18 32.10 26.15 8.37
C GLY A 18 32.52 25.05 9.36
N GLY A 19 33.20 24.00 8.90
CA GLY A 19 33.58 22.86 9.75
C GLY A 19 32.51 21.78 9.88
N PHE A 20 31.47 21.82 9.05
CA PHE A 20 30.41 20.81 8.97
C PHE A 20 30.25 20.30 7.53
N TYR A 21 29.77 19.07 7.37
CA TYR A 21 29.14 18.59 6.15
C TYR A 21 27.64 18.90 6.20
N VAL A 22 27.12 19.55 5.17
CA VAL A 22 25.71 19.90 5.03
C VAL A 22 25.14 19.10 3.87
N CYS A 23 24.16 18.26 4.17
CA CYS A 23 23.43 17.56 3.12
C CYS A 23 22.56 18.55 2.34
N GLN A 24 22.75 18.60 1.03
CA GLN A 24 21.98 19.45 0.12
C GLN A 24 20.58 18.89 -0.14
N ALA A 25 20.33 17.61 0.15
CA ALA A 25 19.01 17.01 0.01
C ALA A 25 18.11 17.31 1.23
N CYS A 26 18.60 17.10 2.46
CA CYS A 26 17.77 17.21 3.67
C CYS A 26 18.17 18.32 4.64
N GLY A 27 19.28 19.03 4.38
CA GLY A 27 19.75 20.12 5.23
C GLY A 27 20.49 19.70 6.51
N THR A 28 20.64 18.40 6.76
CA THR A 28 21.33 17.90 7.96
C THR A 28 22.79 18.33 7.99
N LYS A 29 23.27 18.75 9.17
CA LYS A 29 24.65 19.18 9.42
C LYS A 29 25.40 18.18 10.31
N PHE A 30 26.51 17.65 9.82
CA PHE A 30 27.42 16.75 10.55
C PHE A 30 28.76 17.45 10.79
N PRO A 31 29.43 17.27 11.93
CA PRO A 31 30.76 17.83 12.14
C PRO A 31 31.76 17.24 11.13
N ALA A 32 32.50 18.09 10.42
CA ALA A 32 33.56 17.69 9.51
C ALA A 32 34.83 17.39 10.31
N ASN A 33 34.80 16.31 11.10
CA ASN A 33 35.99 15.84 11.79
C ASN A 33 36.97 15.27 10.75
N ASP A 34 38.10 15.94 10.57
CA ASP A 34 39.17 15.53 9.65
C ASP A 34 39.86 14.26 10.18
N SER A 35 39.29 13.08 9.92
CA SER A 35 40.01 11.80 9.69
C SER A 35 39.01 10.68 9.40
N PRO A 36 39.27 9.81 8.40
CA PRO A 36 38.57 8.53 8.29
C PRO A 36 39.05 7.67 9.46
N SER A 37 38.28 7.63 10.55
CA SER A 37 38.51 6.65 11.60
C SER A 37 38.13 5.27 11.05
N GLY A 38 39.12 4.63 10.42
CA GLY A 38 39.29 3.19 10.49
C GLY A 38 39.37 2.81 11.97
N GLY A 39 38.21 2.60 12.57
CA GLY A 39 38.04 1.95 13.85
C GLY A 39 37.70 0.50 13.59
N ASN A 40 38.71 -0.35 13.56
CA ASN A 40 38.53 -1.75 13.92
C ASN A 40 38.03 -1.79 15.36
N GLN A 41 36.73 -1.66 15.57
CA GLN A 41 36.08 -2.34 16.68
C GLN A 41 35.87 -3.77 16.20
N GLN A 42 36.70 -4.68 16.72
CA GLN A 42 36.34 -6.09 16.80
C GLN A 42 35.12 -6.19 17.73
N ASN A 43 33.95 -5.90 17.19
CA ASN A 43 32.71 -6.43 17.73
C ASN A 43 32.59 -7.81 17.12
N ASN A 44 32.76 -8.83 17.95
CA ASN A 44 32.34 -10.18 17.63
C ASN A 44 30.80 -10.25 17.74
N ASP A 45 30.10 -9.40 16.98
CA ASP A 45 28.64 -9.42 16.84
C ASP A 45 28.34 -9.65 15.37
N ASP A 46 27.44 -10.59 15.11
CA ASP A 46 26.95 -10.99 13.80
C ASP A 46 26.51 -9.75 12.99
N GLY A 47 27.41 -9.18 12.18
CA GLY A 47 27.23 -7.92 11.44
C GLY A 47 26.08 -7.88 10.43
N SER A 48 25.27 -8.93 10.39
CA SER A 48 24.00 -9.04 9.67
C SER A 48 22.84 -8.34 10.41
N SER A 49 22.81 -8.35 11.76
CA SER A 49 21.64 -7.84 12.49
C SER A 49 21.60 -6.31 12.51
N SER A 50 22.75 -5.66 12.76
CA SER A 50 22.83 -4.20 12.83
C SER A 50 22.61 -3.52 11.48
N GLU A 51 22.99 -4.15 10.39
CA GLU A 51 22.70 -3.66 9.03
C GLU A 51 21.20 -3.76 8.73
N LEU A 52 20.55 -4.86 9.13
CA LEU A 52 19.13 -5.08 8.93
C LEU A 52 18.29 -4.09 9.77
N ASP A 53 18.65 -3.87 11.03
CA ASP A 53 18.01 -2.90 11.92
C ASP A 53 18.06 -1.48 11.31
N ASN A 54 19.23 -1.08 10.77
CA ASN A 54 19.39 0.19 10.08
C ASN A 54 18.49 0.30 8.83
N LEU A 55 18.27 -0.79 8.10
CA LEU A 55 17.38 -0.79 6.94
C LEU A 55 15.92 -0.56 7.33
N TYR A 56 15.43 -1.18 8.41
CA TYR A 56 14.08 -0.90 8.91
C TYR A 56 13.93 0.56 9.33
N GLU A 57 14.91 1.13 10.05
CA GLU A 57 14.86 2.53 10.46
C GLU A 57 14.79 3.47 9.26
N LEU A 58 15.57 3.19 8.21
CA LEU A 58 15.56 3.97 6.97
C LEU A 58 14.24 3.81 6.20
N ALA A 59 13.72 2.59 6.10
CA ALA A 59 12.47 2.28 5.40
C ALA A 59 11.27 2.95 6.06
N ARG A 60 11.12 2.78 7.39
CA ARG A 60 10.02 3.39 8.16
C ARG A 60 10.12 4.92 8.18
N ARG A 61 11.32 5.48 8.30
CA ARG A 61 11.51 6.95 8.20
C ARG A 61 11.16 7.47 6.80
N ALA A 62 11.49 6.73 5.74
CA ALA A 62 11.11 7.12 4.38
C ALA A 62 9.58 7.11 4.23
N ASN A 63 8.90 6.09 4.76
CA ASN A 63 7.44 6.05 4.83
C ASN A 63 6.86 7.27 5.57
N GLU A 64 7.33 7.54 6.80
CA GLU A 64 6.87 8.67 7.62
C GLU A 64 7.05 10.05 6.93
N ASN A 65 8.05 10.18 6.06
CA ASN A 65 8.31 11.41 5.30
C ASN A 65 7.59 11.46 3.94
N GLY A 66 6.82 10.42 3.58
CA GLY A 66 6.14 10.30 2.29
C GLY A 66 7.08 10.07 1.10
N ASP A 67 8.26 9.51 1.35
CA ASP A 67 9.27 9.26 0.32
C ASP A 67 9.17 7.82 -0.21
N SER A 68 8.17 7.60 -1.08
CA SER A 68 7.82 6.27 -1.60
C SER A 68 8.97 5.56 -2.33
N ASP A 69 9.80 6.30 -3.07
CA ASP A 69 10.92 5.71 -3.82
C ASP A 69 11.99 5.16 -2.88
N PHE A 70 12.33 5.90 -1.83
CA PHE A 70 13.29 5.43 -0.83
C PHE A 70 12.69 4.35 0.07
N ALA A 71 11.41 4.46 0.44
CA ALA A 71 10.73 3.42 1.21
C ALA A 71 10.72 2.09 0.43
N TYR A 72 10.30 2.11 -0.83
CA TYR A 72 10.35 0.95 -1.73
C TYR A 72 11.75 0.34 -1.80
N LYS A 73 12.77 1.18 -2.00
CA LYS A 73 14.16 0.74 -2.08
C LYS A 73 14.59 0.01 -0.81
N TYR A 74 14.38 0.61 0.36
CA TYR A 74 14.85 0.03 1.62
C TYR A 74 14.09 -1.26 1.98
N TYR A 75 12.77 -1.30 1.81
CA TYR A 75 12.01 -2.54 2.00
C TYR A 75 12.43 -3.64 1.00
N SER A 76 12.75 -3.28 -0.24
CA SER A 76 13.31 -4.23 -1.21
C SER A 76 14.69 -4.79 -0.78
N GLU A 77 15.54 -3.97 -0.16
CA GLU A 77 16.83 -4.42 0.39
C GLU A 77 16.64 -5.33 1.61
N ILE A 78 15.63 -5.07 2.45
CA ILE A 78 15.25 -5.95 3.56
C ILE A 78 14.85 -7.32 3.01
N LEU A 79 14.01 -7.40 1.98
CA LEU A 79 13.57 -8.67 1.38
C LEU A 79 14.72 -9.51 0.80
N ILE A 80 15.79 -8.88 0.31
CA ILE A 80 16.98 -9.62 -0.15
C ILE A 80 17.68 -10.33 1.02
N LYS A 81 17.65 -9.73 2.22
CA LYS A 81 18.30 -10.26 3.43
C LYS A 81 17.38 -11.17 4.23
N ASN A 82 16.09 -10.82 4.33
CA ASN A 82 15.04 -11.57 5.01
C ASN A 82 13.81 -11.70 4.09
N PRO A 83 13.74 -12.75 3.25
CA PRO A 83 12.62 -12.95 2.32
C PRO A 83 11.27 -13.25 2.98
N ASN A 84 11.27 -13.63 4.27
CA ASN A 84 10.06 -13.96 5.02
C ASN A 84 9.67 -12.81 5.97
N ASP A 85 10.00 -11.57 5.60
CA ASP A 85 9.62 -10.40 6.36
C ASP A 85 8.25 -9.88 5.90
N TRP A 86 7.23 -10.00 6.73
CA TRP A 86 5.87 -9.60 6.34
C TRP A 86 5.77 -8.10 6.08
N GLU A 87 6.47 -7.28 6.87
CA GLU A 87 6.43 -5.82 6.77
C GLU A 87 7.06 -5.36 5.44
N ALA A 88 8.26 -5.84 5.13
CA ALA A 88 8.93 -5.53 3.89
C ALA A 88 8.21 -6.14 2.68
N GLN A 89 7.63 -7.33 2.81
CA GLN A 89 6.85 -7.98 1.75
C GLN A 89 5.64 -7.14 1.37
N PHE A 90 4.93 -6.59 2.36
CA PHE A 90 3.80 -5.68 2.16
C PHE A 90 4.25 -4.32 1.62
N TYR A 91 5.14 -3.62 2.34
CA TYR A 91 5.48 -2.25 2.01
C TYR A 91 6.26 -2.11 0.69
N ALA A 92 7.04 -3.12 0.28
CA ALA A 92 7.65 -3.11 -1.05
C ALA A 92 6.58 -3.12 -2.16
N GLY A 93 5.48 -3.85 -2.01
CA GLY A 93 4.37 -3.79 -2.96
C GLY A 93 3.59 -2.48 -2.86
N PHE A 94 3.31 -2.03 -1.63
CA PHE A 94 2.60 -0.79 -1.36
C PHE A 94 3.28 0.43 -1.98
N PHE A 95 4.58 0.63 -1.73
CA PHE A 95 5.29 1.78 -2.29
C PHE A 95 5.54 1.67 -3.79
N ARG A 96 5.61 0.43 -4.32
CA ARG A 96 5.62 0.21 -5.76
C ARG A 96 4.31 0.62 -6.41
N ALA A 97 3.18 0.37 -5.74
CA ALA A 97 1.88 0.87 -6.18
C ALA A 97 1.88 2.40 -6.24
N TYR A 98 2.46 3.09 -5.24
CA TYR A 98 2.63 4.55 -5.25
C TYR A 98 3.60 5.08 -6.34
N SER A 99 4.63 4.32 -6.70
CA SER A 99 5.67 4.78 -7.63
C SER A 99 5.21 4.69 -9.09
N TYR A 100 4.52 5.73 -9.56
CA TYR A 100 4.39 6.17 -10.97
C TYR A 100 4.19 5.07 -12.05
N ASP A 101 3.32 4.08 -11.84
CA ASP A 101 2.55 3.42 -12.93
C ASP A 101 1.55 2.40 -12.35
N PHE A 102 0.77 2.77 -11.34
CA PHE A 102 -0.30 1.91 -10.79
C PHE A 102 -1.29 1.40 -11.85
N LEU A 103 -1.31 2.04 -13.03
CA LEU A 103 -2.40 1.98 -13.99
C LEU A 103 -2.11 1.24 -15.30
N ASP A 104 -0.97 0.56 -15.41
CA ASP A 104 -1.00 -0.69 -16.15
C ASP A 104 -1.68 -1.70 -15.21
N GLU A 105 -2.68 -2.46 -15.65
CA GLU A 105 -3.45 -3.43 -14.82
C GLU A 105 -2.54 -4.29 -13.92
N ARG A 106 -1.28 -4.47 -14.34
CA ARG A 106 -0.18 -5.09 -13.59
C ARG A 106 0.08 -4.49 -12.20
N GLY A 107 -0.16 -3.20 -11.95
CA GLY A 107 0.11 -2.55 -10.66
C GLY A 107 -0.76 -3.07 -9.52
N ILE A 108 -2.07 -3.21 -9.78
CA ILE A 108 -3.04 -3.78 -8.83
C ILE A 108 -2.73 -5.25 -8.56
N ASP A 109 -2.47 -6.03 -9.61
CA ASP A 109 -2.12 -7.45 -9.49
C ASP A 109 -0.81 -7.67 -8.72
N GLU A 110 0.22 -6.86 -8.99
CA GLU A 110 1.49 -6.91 -8.27
C GLU A 110 1.32 -6.54 -6.81
N PHE A 111 0.53 -5.50 -6.50
CA PHE A 111 0.23 -5.11 -5.12
C PHE A 111 -0.54 -6.21 -4.39
N TYR A 112 -1.61 -6.75 -4.99
CA TYR A 112 -2.38 -7.86 -4.42
C TYR A 112 -1.49 -9.08 -4.15
N SER A 113 -0.60 -9.43 -5.08
CA SER A 113 0.35 -10.54 -4.91
C SER A 113 1.32 -10.31 -3.74
N SER A 114 1.73 -9.06 -3.53
CA SER A 114 2.55 -8.65 -2.39
C SER A 114 1.77 -8.79 -1.07
N ILE A 115 0.52 -8.32 -1.01
CA ILE A 115 -0.34 -8.46 0.17
C ILE A 115 -0.60 -9.94 0.47
N ALA A 116 -0.95 -10.75 -0.53
CA ALA A 116 -1.18 -12.19 -0.37
C ALA A 116 0.05 -12.92 0.18
N SER A 117 1.24 -12.55 -0.28
CA SER A 117 2.49 -13.10 0.26
C SER A 117 2.73 -12.65 1.71
N ALA A 118 2.49 -11.37 2.03
CA ALA A 118 2.64 -10.84 3.37
C ALA A 118 1.66 -11.50 4.35
N VAL A 119 0.39 -11.66 3.98
CA VAL A 119 -0.62 -12.38 4.77
C VAL A 119 -0.22 -13.84 4.99
N SER A 120 0.28 -14.54 3.98
CA SER A 120 0.75 -15.92 4.14
C SER A 120 1.91 -16.05 5.15
N ILE A 121 2.81 -15.05 5.20
CA ILE A 121 3.86 -14.98 6.22
C ILE A 121 3.22 -14.76 7.60
N VAL A 122 2.32 -13.80 7.72
CA VAL A 122 1.60 -13.46 8.97
C VAL A 122 0.83 -14.67 9.52
N GLU A 123 0.12 -15.41 8.67
CA GLU A 123 -0.61 -16.63 9.06
C GLU A 123 0.29 -17.67 9.73
N SER A 124 1.56 -17.73 9.31
CA SER A 124 2.55 -18.68 9.83
C SER A 124 3.19 -18.27 11.17
N LEU A 125 2.95 -17.03 11.63
CA LEU A 125 3.47 -16.55 12.92
C LEU A 125 2.84 -17.33 14.09
N ASP A 126 3.58 -17.45 15.20
CA ASP A 126 3.04 -18.04 16.44
C ASP A 126 2.35 -16.98 17.32
N ASP A 127 2.77 -15.71 17.23
CA ASP A 127 2.25 -14.62 18.04
C ASP A 127 0.96 -14.05 17.45
N VAL A 128 -0.15 -14.27 18.16
CA VAL A 128 -1.47 -13.80 17.73
C VAL A 128 -1.59 -12.27 17.78
N GLU A 129 -0.92 -11.60 18.71
CA GLU A 129 -0.98 -10.14 18.78
C GLU A 129 -0.20 -9.51 17.62
N GLU A 130 0.94 -10.10 17.24
CA GLU A 130 1.69 -9.69 16.05
C GLU A 130 0.85 -9.88 14.77
N LYS A 131 0.08 -10.98 14.67
CA LYS A 131 -0.85 -11.16 13.54
C LYS A 131 -1.89 -10.06 13.46
N LYS A 132 -2.51 -9.72 14.59
CA LYS A 132 -3.53 -8.66 14.64
C LYS A 132 -2.97 -7.31 14.25
N GLU A 133 -1.79 -6.98 14.77
CA GLU A 133 -1.08 -5.75 14.41
C GLU A 133 -0.79 -5.69 12.91
N ALA A 134 -0.22 -6.76 12.34
CA ALA A 134 0.09 -6.83 10.92
C ALA A 134 -1.16 -6.71 10.04
N ILE A 135 -2.23 -7.44 10.37
CA ILE A 135 -3.50 -7.35 9.62
C ILE A 135 -4.08 -5.94 9.70
N GLY A 136 -4.16 -5.33 10.89
CA GLY A 136 -4.66 -3.95 11.03
C GLY A 136 -3.85 -2.94 10.19
N ILE A 137 -2.52 -3.08 10.17
CA ILE A 137 -1.65 -2.27 9.30
C ILE A 137 -2.01 -2.48 7.82
N PHE A 138 -2.14 -3.74 7.38
CA PHE A 138 -2.49 -4.03 5.99
C PHE A 138 -3.86 -3.44 5.63
N THR A 139 -4.83 -3.48 6.54
CA THR A 139 -6.17 -2.93 6.35
C THR A 139 -6.09 -1.42 6.14
N ASP A 140 -5.53 -0.71 7.13
CA ASP A 140 -5.48 0.76 7.13
C ASP A 140 -4.76 1.29 5.89
N GLU A 141 -3.61 0.71 5.55
CA GLU A 141 -2.81 1.12 4.41
C GLU A 141 -3.49 0.77 3.07
N THR A 142 -4.10 -0.42 2.94
CA THR A 142 -4.81 -0.81 1.70
C THR A 142 -6.04 0.07 1.47
N LEU A 143 -6.84 0.34 2.51
CA LEU A 143 -8.00 1.23 2.43
C LEU A 143 -7.56 2.66 2.07
N GLY A 144 -6.50 3.18 2.71
CA GLY A 144 -5.97 4.51 2.42
C GLY A 144 -5.43 4.65 1.01
N LEU A 145 -4.73 3.64 0.49
CA LEU A 145 -4.27 3.60 -0.91
C LEU A 145 -5.45 3.68 -1.88
N VAL A 146 -6.46 2.84 -1.66
CA VAL A 146 -7.65 2.79 -2.51
C VAL A 146 -8.42 4.12 -2.42
N GLU A 147 -8.53 4.73 -1.26
CA GLU A 147 -9.18 6.03 -1.09
C GLU A 147 -8.49 7.14 -1.88
N ASN A 148 -7.16 7.19 -1.83
CA ASN A 148 -6.37 8.17 -2.59
C ASN A 148 -6.61 8.03 -4.09
N TYR A 149 -6.53 6.80 -4.63
CA TYR A 149 -6.75 6.55 -6.05
C TYR A 149 -8.21 6.73 -6.47
N TYR A 150 -9.17 6.25 -5.68
CA TYR A 150 -10.59 6.43 -5.95
C TYR A 150 -10.95 7.91 -6.03
N THR A 151 -10.47 8.71 -5.08
CA THR A 151 -10.70 10.16 -5.08
C THR A 151 -10.14 10.79 -6.36
N SER A 152 -8.88 10.50 -6.69
CA SER A 152 -8.25 11.05 -7.90
C SER A 152 -8.98 10.63 -9.18
N TYR A 153 -9.26 9.34 -9.38
CA TYR A 153 -9.81 8.84 -10.64
C TYR A 153 -11.31 9.08 -10.79
N SER A 154 -12.06 9.17 -9.69
CA SER A 154 -13.47 9.53 -9.76
C SER A 154 -13.66 10.99 -10.21
N GLU A 155 -12.77 11.90 -9.78
CA GLU A 155 -12.76 13.28 -10.27
C GLU A 155 -12.41 13.37 -11.76
N GLU A 156 -11.37 12.65 -12.18
CA GLU A 156 -10.97 12.59 -13.60
C GLU A 156 -12.06 11.95 -14.48
N LEU A 157 -12.72 10.90 -14.02
CA LEU A 157 -13.84 10.26 -14.73
C LEU A 157 -14.98 11.24 -15.01
N GLU A 158 -15.36 12.04 -14.00
CA GLU A 158 -16.41 13.05 -14.15
C GLU A 158 -15.99 14.19 -15.08
N TYR A 159 -14.72 14.58 -15.04
CA TYR A 159 -14.17 15.61 -15.92
C TYR A 159 -14.11 15.15 -17.39
N GLU A 160 -13.62 13.93 -17.62
CA GLU A 160 -13.45 13.30 -18.94
C GLU A 160 -14.81 13.11 -19.63
N GLY A 161 -15.81 12.59 -18.89
CA GLY A 161 -17.17 12.37 -19.37
C GLY A 161 -17.30 11.30 -20.46
N PRO A 162 -18.54 10.91 -20.86
CA PRO A 162 -18.77 9.69 -21.65
C PRO A 162 -18.13 9.65 -23.05
N ASP A 163 -17.81 10.81 -23.61
CA ASP A 163 -17.23 10.93 -24.96
C ASP A 163 -15.69 11.03 -24.92
N GLY A 164 -15.07 11.04 -23.74
CA GLY A 164 -13.63 11.16 -23.57
C GLY A 164 -12.86 9.87 -23.89
N GLU A 165 -11.60 10.03 -24.28
CA GLU A 165 -10.70 8.95 -24.70
C GLU A 165 -10.44 7.96 -23.55
N TYR A 166 -10.34 8.45 -22.31
CA TYR A 166 -9.98 7.66 -21.14
C TYR A 166 -11.17 7.26 -20.27
N TYR A 167 -12.40 7.62 -20.64
CA TYR A 167 -13.59 7.42 -19.81
C TYR A 167 -13.81 5.95 -19.41
N ALA A 168 -13.74 5.03 -20.38
CA ALA A 168 -13.88 3.60 -20.11
C ALA A 168 -12.75 3.06 -19.24
N TRP A 169 -11.54 3.59 -19.42
CA TRP A 169 -10.37 3.18 -18.65
C TRP A 169 -10.50 3.61 -17.17
N TYR A 170 -10.93 4.84 -16.89
CA TYR A 170 -11.17 5.28 -15.51
C TYR A 170 -12.22 4.41 -14.81
N ILE A 171 -13.30 4.02 -15.51
CA ILE A 171 -14.31 3.11 -14.94
C ILE A 171 -13.68 1.76 -14.58
N ASN A 172 -12.87 1.19 -15.47
CA ASN A 172 -12.23 -0.09 -15.22
C ASN A 172 -11.27 -0.01 -14.03
N VAL A 173 -10.44 1.03 -13.95
CA VAL A 173 -9.54 1.23 -12.80
C VAL A 173 -10.32 1.30 -11.49
N LEU A 174 -11.41 2.07 -11.44
CA LEU A 174 -12.24 2.18 -10.24
C LEU A 174 -12.94 0.86 -9.87
N LEU A 175 -13.31 0.04 -10.86
CA LEU A 175 -13.84 -1.31 -10.64
C LEU A 175 -12.78 -2.25 -10.06
N GLU A 176 -11.57 -2.22 -10.62
CA GLU A 176 -10.43 -3.03 -10.14
C GLU A 176 -10.03 -2.67 -8.71
N LEU A 177 -10.09 -1.38 -8.32
CA LEU A 177 -9.93 -0.97 -6.92
C LEU A 177 -10.98 -1.62 -6.00
N SER A 178 -12.24 -1.71 -6.45
CA SER A 178 -13.30 -2.42 -5.71
C SER A 178 -13.00 -3.91 -5.59
N TYR A 179 -12.49 -4.54 -6.66
CA TYR A 179 -12.16 -5.95 -6.66
C TYR A 179 -10.95 -6.26 -5.77
N LEU A 180 -9.95 -5.38 -5.75
CA LEU A 180 -8.83 -5.45 -4.83
C LEU A 180 -9.31 -5.50 -3.37
N LEU A 181 -10.21 -4.60 -2.97
CA LEU A 181 -10.76 -4.57 -1.60
C LEU A 181 -11.53 -5.84 -1.25
N ASN A 182 -12.30 -6.36 -2.20
CA ASN A 182 -13.03 -7.61 -2.04
C ASN A 182 -12.11 -8.81 -1.83
N ASN A 183 -11.11 -8.94 -2.71
CA ASN A 183 -10.11 -10.00 -2.63
C ASN A 183 -9.26 -9.87 -1.36
N TYR A 184 -8.94 -8.65 -0.95
CA TYR A 184 -8.25 -8.37 0.32
C TYR A 184 -9.09 -8.83 1.51
N GLY A 185 -10.37 -8.46 1.58
CA GLY A 185 -11.25 -8.89 2.65
C GLY A 185 -11.38 -10.42 2.73
N ASP A 186 -11.44 -11.11 1.59
CA ASP A 186 -11.45 -12.57 1.51
C ASP A 186 -10.13 -13.19 2.02
N LEU A 187 -9.01 -12.56 1.72
CA LEU A 187 -7.69 -13.00 2.11
C LEU A 187 -7.49 -12.94 3.64
N VAL A 188 -8.04 -11.92 4.31
CA VAL A 188 -7.81 -11.71 5.75
C VAL A 188 -8.92 -12.28 6.67
N GLU A 189 -10.05 -12.73 6.11
CA GLU A 189 -11.27 -13.13 6.85
C GLU A 189 -11.04 -14.10 8.01
N ASN A 190 -10.08 -15.01 7.88
CA ASN A 190 -9.86 -16.08 8.84
C ASN A 190 -8.42 -16.15 9.39
N VAL A 191 -7.65 -15.07 9.27
CA VAL A 191 -6.25 -15.02 9.75
C VAL A 191 -6.21 -15.02 11.29
N THR A 192 -7.13 -14.31 11.94
CA THR A 192 -7.30 -14.29 13.40
C THR A 192 -8.78 -14.44 13.77
N ASP A 193 -9.10 -14.58 15.05
CA ASP A 193 -10.50 -14.67 15.53
C ASP A 193 -11.31 -13.37 15.30
N ASP A 194 -10.63 -12.25 15.07
CA ASP A 194 -11.18 -10.90 14.95
C ASP A 194 -10.90 -10.21 13.61
N SER A 195 -10.14 -10.83 12.70
CA SER A 195 -9.81 -10.28 11.39
C SER A 195 -11.02 -10.16 10.45
N TYR A 196 -12.16 -10.75 10.82
CA TYR A 196 -13.42 -10.52 10.11
C TYR A 196 -13.86 -9.05 10.16
N ASN A 197 -13.44 -8.26 11.17
CA ASN A 197 -13.76 -6.83 11.21
C ASN A 197 -13.06 -6.09 10.06
N ASP A 198 -11.78 -6.37 9.85
CA ASP A 198 -10.98 -5.85 8.73
C ASP A 198 -11.58 -6.25 7.37
N SER A 199 -12.03 -7.51 7.24
CA SER A 199 -12.72 -7.98 6.04
C SER A 199 -14.03 -7.23 5.79
N VAL A 200 -14.84 -7.02 6.83
CA VAL A 200 -16.11 -6.30 6.71
C VAL A 200 -15.86 -4.85 6.29
N ASP A 201 -14.86 -4.18 6.85
CA ASP A 201 -14.52 -2.81 6.48
C ASP A 201 -14.09 -2.73 5.00
N ALA A 202 -13.27 -3.67 4.54
CA ALA A 202 -12.87 -3.74 3.13
C ALA A 202 -14.04 -4.02 2.18
N TRP A 203 -14.92 -4.98 2.49
CA TRP A 203 -16.09 -5.29 1.67
C TRP A 203 -17.09 -4.15 1.64
N ILE A 204 -17.33 -3.48 2.78
CA ILE A 204 -18.20 -2.30 2.81
C ILE A 204 -17.62 -1.22 1.91
N TYR A 205 -16.32 -0.94 2.02
CA TYR A 205 -15.71 0.12 1.23
C TYR A 205 -15.70 -0.22 -0.26
N SER A 206 -15.47 -1.48 -0.63
CA SER A 206 -15.62 -1.96 -2.00
C SER A 206 -17.01 -1.63 -2.58
N ILE A 207 -18.08 -1.93 -1.82
CA ILE A 207 -19.45 -1.66 -2.25
C ILE A 207 -19.70 -0.15 -2.39
N ASP A 208 -19.15 0.65 -1.47
CA ASP A 208 -19.30 2.11 -1.49
C ASP A 208 -18.65 2.76 -2.71
N ILE A 209 -17.49 2.25 -3.17
CA ILE A 209 -16.83 2.76 -4.37
C ILE A 209 -17.36 2.16 -5.67
N HIS A 210 -17.88 0.93 -5.65
CA HIS A 210 -18.47 0.28 -6.82
C HIS A 210 -19.87 0.83 -7.15
N THR A 211 -20.71 1.07 -6.13
CA THR A 211 -22.12 1.47 -6.33
C THR A 211 -22.29 2.74 -7.20
N PRO A 212 -21.49 3.80 -7.03
CA PRO A 212 -21.54 4.98 -7.90
C PRO A 212 -21.27 4.69 -9.37
N LEU A 213 -20.48 3.65 -9.68
CA LEU A 213 -20.06 3.30 -11.04
C LEU A 213 -21.19 2.74 -11.91
N TYR A 214 -22.28 2.26 -11.29
CA TYR A 214 -23.46 1.75 -12.00
C TYR A 214 -24.03 2.76 -13.01
N LYS A 215 -23.87 4.05 -12.77
CA LYS A 215 -24.35 5.09 -13.70
C LYS A 215 -23.54 5.14 -15.01
N HIS A 216 -22.34 4.56 -15.02
CA HIS A 216 -21.42 4.51 -16.15
C HIS A 216 -21.40 3.13 -16.84
N ILE A 217 -21.92 2.10 -16.17
CA ILE A 217 -21.97 0.71 -16.67
C ILE A 217 -23.20 0.53 -17.56
N GLY A 218 -23.03 -0.22 -18.66
CA GLY A 218 -24.12 -0.54 -19.58
C GLY A 218 -25.22 -1.37 -18.90
N PHE A 219 -26.49 -1.15 -19.29
CA PHE A 219 -27.63 -1.87 -18.71
C PHE A 219 -27.50 -3.40 -18.78
N PHE A 220 -26.86 -3.93 -19.82
CA PHE A 220 -26.68 -5.36 -20.00
C PHE A 220 -25.63 -5.96 -19.05
N ASP A 221 -24.68 -5.16 -18.58
CA ASP A 221 -23.59 -5.59 -17.70
C ASP A 221 -23.97 -5.45 -16.23
N MET A 222 -24.92 -4.55 -15.89
CA MET A 222 -25.39 -4.31 -14.51
C MET A 222 -25.76 -5.60 -13.76
N GLY A 223 -26.36 -6.58 -14.44
CA GLY A 223 -26.79 -7.82 -13.80
C GLY A 223 -25.64 -8.72 -13.35
N GLU A 224 -24.45 -8.61 -13.95
CA GLU A 224 -23.25 -9.34 -13.50
C GLU A 224 -22.62 -8.63 -12.30
N HIS A 225 -22.50 -7.30 -12.37
CA HIS A 225 -22.04 -6.47 -11.25
C HIS A 225 -22.94 -6.60 -10.01
N ASP A 226 -24.27 -6.67 -10.19
CA ASP A 226 -25.22 -6.85 -9.09
C ASP A 226 -24.98 -8.17 -8.37
N LYS A 227 -24.83 -9.28 -9.11
CA LYS A 227 -24.54 -10.61 -8.52
C LYS A 227 -23.21 -10.64 -7.80
N TYR A 228 -22.19 -10.02 -8.37
CA TYR A 228 -20.87 -9.94 -7.75
C TYR A 228 -20.95 -9.18 -6.42
N ILE A 229 -21.57 -7.99 -6.41
CA ILE A 229 -21.76 -7.21 -5.17
C ILE A 229 -22.65 -7.93 -4.16
N ASP A 230 -23.73 -8.58 -4.59
CA ASP A 230 -24.62 -9.30 -3.68
C ASP A 230 -23.91 -10.45 -2.96
N THR A 231 -22.88 -11.05 -3.57
CA THR A 231 -22.02 -12.04 -2.91
C THR A 231 -21.35 -11.43 -1.67
N TYR A 232 -20.79 -10.23 -1.76
CA TYR A 232 -20.14 -9.57 -0.63
C TYR A 232 -21.13 -8.98 0.37
N VAL A 233 -22.31 -8.56 -0.06
CA VAL A 233 -23.41 -8.20 0.86
C VAL A 233 -23.79 -9.40 1.72
N GLU A 234 -23.90 -10.58 1.12
CA GLU A 234 -24.16 -11.82 1.87
C GLU A 234 -23.04 -12.15 2.85
N LYS A 235 -21.76 -11.95 2.49
CA LYS A 235 -20.62 -12.11 3.42
C LYS A 235 -20.70 -11.11 4.59
N ILE A 236 -20.92 -9.83 4.31
CA ILE A 236 -21.07 -8.79 5.35
C ILE A 236 -22.21 -9.16 6.30
N HIS A 237 -23.36 -9.64 5.79
CA HIS A 237 -24.51 -10.03 6.63
C HIS A 237 -24.24 -11.19 7.59
N GLN A 238 -23.20 -11.99 7.37
CA GLN A 238 -22.79 -13.03 8.32
C GLN A 238 -22.27 -12.43 9.63
N TYR A 239 -21.66 -11.24 9.55
CA TYR A 239 -21.02 -10.55 10.68
C TYR A 239 -21.79 -9.29 11.13
N ASN A 240 -22.47 -8.63 10.21
CA ASN A 240 -23.27 -7.42 10.42
C ASN A 240 -24.65 -7.55 9.73
N PRO A 241 -25.61 -8.25 10.35
CA PRO A 241 -26.95 -8.49 9.76
C PRO A 241 -27.77 -7.22 9.49
N ASP A 242 -27.43 -6.11 10.16
CA ASP A 242 -28.12 -4.83 10.03
C ASP A 242 -27.54 -3.95 8.91
N TYR A 243 -26.50 -4.42 8.20
CA TYR A 243 -25.91 -3.70 7.08
C TYR A 243 -26.93 -3.47 5.95
N VAL A 244 -26.95 -2.25 5.42
CA VAL A 244 -27.85 -1.84 4.35
C VAL A 244 -27.05 -1.48 3.11
N LYS A 245 -27.15 -2.32 2.07
CA LYS A 245 -26.53 -2.07 0.76
C LYS A 245 -26.91 -0.67 0.23
N PRO A 246 -25.93 0.17 -0.14
CA PRO A 246 -26.17 1.42 -0.84
C PRO A 246 -26.99 1.21 -2.12
N ARG A 247 -27.90 2.14 -2.42
CA ARG A 247 -28.69 2.08 -3.66
C ARG A 247 -27.98 2.86 -4.76
N PRO A 248 -27.83 2.28 -5.98
CA PRO A 248 -27.38 3.04 -7.13
C PRO A 248 -28.26 4.27 -7.34
N LYS A 249 -27.66 5.44 -7.55
CA LYS A 249 -28.40 6.62 -7.99
C LYS A 249 -28.93 6.35 -9.39
N LYS A 250 -30.20 5.99 -9.51
CA LYS A 250 -30.86 5.82 -10.83
C LYS A 250 -30.75 7.11 -11.63
N ILE A 251 -30.15 7.05 -12.81
CA ILE A 251 -30.40 8.06 -13.85
C ILE A 251 -31.80 7.77 -14.40
N PHE A 252 -32.81 8.45 -13.84
CA PHE A 252 -34.11 8.55 -14.52
C PHE A 252 -33.92 9.45 -15.74
N GLY A 253 -33.79 8.88 -16.93
CA GLY A 253 -33.65 9.72 -18.12
C GLY A 253 -33.30 9.03 -19.43
N ILE A 254 -33.91 7.90 -19.79
CA ILE A 254 -34.09 7.56 -21.21
C ILE A 254 -35.51 6.99 -21.38
N ILE A 255 -36.40 7.82 -21.92
CA ILE A 255 -37.63 7.42 -22.60
C ILE A 255 -37.29 7.27 -24.08
#